data_AF-B7Q5A8-F1
#
_entry.id   AF-B7Q5A8-F1
#
_cell.length_a   1.000
_cell.length_b   1.000
_cell.length_c   1.000
_cell.angle_alpha   90.00
_cell.angle_beta   90.00
_cell.angle_gamma   90.00
#
_symmetry.space_group_name_H-M   'P 1'
#
loop_
_entity.id
_entity.type
_entity.pdbx_description
1 polymer ?
#
loop_
_entity_poly.entity_id
_entity_poly.type
_entity_poly.pdbx_seq_one_letter_code
_entity_poly.pdbx_strand_id
1 'polypeptide(L)'
;IGACRECFSSGSICRFCLATKSDLNDKWDESQFVLRTSSLHARHVLLVESDPSLVSTYEVCGPSCMAEVRSFEATESLPPDIMHDLHEGVIPFVVKHVIKRLVSEGTLTLKLLNERLEAFEFHDNDKKSRPPPLSRPSIMGNFGIKGSAAEKLYLFRFFSLLVGDVVPK
;
A
#
# COMPACT_ATOMS: atom_id res chain seq x y z
N ILE A 1 1.02 -11.42 -12.63
CA ILE A 1 0.13 -12.54 -13.06
C ILE A 1 -0.80 -11.96 -14.11
N GLY A 2 -0.61 -12.28 -15.38
CA GLY A 2 -1.40 -11.69 -16.47
C GLY A 2 -2.89 -11.74 -16.16
N ALA A 3 -3.60 -10.64 -16.44
CA ALA A 3 -5.06 -10.44 -16.41
C ALA A 3 -5.39 -8.95 -16.23
N CYS A 4 -4.60 -8.26 -15.42
CA CYS A 4 -4.68 -6.82 -15.17
C CYS A 4 -3.28 -6.22 -15.35
N ARG A 5 -3.22 -4.92 -15.64
CA ARG A 5 -1.94 -4.22 -15.77
C ARG A 5 -1.30 -4.02 -14.39
N GLU A 6 0.02 -4.07 -14.35
CA GLU A 6 0.83 -3.86 -13.13
C GLU A 6 1.18 -2.37 -12.91
N CYS A 7 0.64 -1.47 -13.74
CA CYS A 7 0.93 -0.03 -13.70
C CYS A 7 -0.38 0.79 -13.69
N PHE A 8 -0.75 1.33 -12.53
CA PHE A 8 -2.01 2.05 -12.27
C PHE A 8 -1.96 3.53 -12.70
N SER A 9 -1.47 3.79 -13.90
CA SER A 9 -1.15 5.15 -14.36
C SER A 9 -2.28 5.83 -15.16
N SER A 10 -3.19 5.06 -15.75
CA SER A 10 -4.26 5.51 -16.64
C SER A 10 -5.53 4.67 -16.47
N GLY A 11 -6.65 5.13 -17.03
CA GLY A 11 -7.88 4.34 -17.12
C GLY A 11 -8.46 3.88 -15.78
N SER A 12 -8.94 2.63 -15.76
CA SER A 12 -9.49 1.97 -14.58
C SER A 12 -8.37 1.44 -13.66
N ILE A 13 -7.91 2.27 -12.74
CA ILE A 13 -6.72 2.02 -11.90
C ILE A 13 -6.90 0.97 -10.80
N CYS A 14 -8.11 0.44 -10.61
CA CYS A 14 -8.39 -0.56 -9.59
C CYS A 14 -8.58 -1.95 -10.22
N ARG A 15 -8.11 -2.97 -9.49
CA ARG A 15 -8.36 -4.37 -9.82
C ARG A 15 -9.81 -4.78 -9.55
N PHE A 16 -10.36 -4.32 -8.42
CA PHE A 16 -11.66 -4.76 -7.91
C PHE A 16 -12.83 -3.94 -8.47
N CYS A 17 -12.57 -2.76 -9.00
CA CYS A 17 -13.59 -1.88 -9.58
C CYS A 17 -13.06 -1.11 -10.80
N LEU A 18 -13.93 -0.39 -11.48
CA LEU A 18 -13.59 0.46 -12.63
C LEU A 18 -13.27 1.91 -12.24
N ALA A 19 -12.79 2.12 -11.01
CA ALA A 19 -12.40 3.45 -10.54
C ALA A 19 -11.31 4.06 -11.42
N THR A 20 -11.47 5.33 -11.77
CA THR A 20 -10.45 6.15 -12.40
C THR A 20 -9.73 7.02 -11.37
N LYS A 21 -8.60 7.63 -11.73
CA LYS A 21 -7.90 8.58 -10.85
C LYS A 21 -8.78 9.75 -10.42
N SER A 22 -9.66 10.24 -11.29
CA SER A 22 -10.59 11.32 -10.96
C SER A 22 -11.63 10.90 -9.94
N ASP A 23 -12.08 9.65 -9.98
CA ASP A 23 -13.06 9.14 -9.03
C ASP A 23 -12.54 9.15 -7.59
N LEU A 24 -11.24 8.88 -7.39
CA LEU A 24 -10.61 8.82 -6.07
C LEU A 24 -10.52 10.17 -5.33
N ASN A 25 -10.83 11.28 -6.00
CA ASN A 25 -10.85 12.59 -5.34
C ASN A 25 -12.11 12.78 -4.49
N ASP A 26 -13.24 12.19 -4.91
CA ASP A 26 -14.56 12.50 -4.36
C ASP A 26 -15.36 11.26 -3.93
N LYS A 27 -14.95 10.06 -4.36
CA LYS A 27 -15.58 8.78 -4.01
C LYS A 27 -14.70 7.99 -3.04
N TRP A 28 -15.32 7.47 -1.99
CA TRP A 28 -14.61 6.81 -0.87
C TRP A 28 -15.26 5.50 -0.43
N ASP A 29 -16.52 5.26 -0.80
CA ASP A 29 -17.26 4.07 -0.45
C ASP A 29 -17.37 3.12 -1.64
N GLU A 30 -17.26 1.81 -1.40
CA GLU A 30 -17.32 0.78 -2.44
C GLU A 30 -18.60 0.88 -3.28
N SER A 31 -19.75 1.21 -2.67
CA SER A 31 -21.04 1.33 -3.35
C SER A 31 -21.06 2.43 -4.42
N GLN A 32 -20.10 3.36 -4.39
CA GLN A 32 -19.97 4.44 -5.36
C GLN A 32 -19.22 4.02 -6.62
N PHE A 33 -18.66 2.80 -6.63
CA PHE A 33 -17.87 2.27 -7.73
C PHE A 33 -18.57 1.10 -8.43
N VAL A 34 -18.32 0.97 -9.73
CA VAL A 34 -18.73 -0.20 -10.50
C VAL A 34 -17.70 -1.31 -10.27
N LEU A 35 -18.11 -2.37 -9.59
CA LEU A 35 -17.26 -3.52 -9.31
C LEU A 35 -16.90 -4.29 -10.59
N ARG A 36 -15.68 -4.82 -10.62
CA ARG A 36 -15.17 -5.63 -11.72
C ARG A 36 -15.56 -7.09 -11.48
N THR A 37 -16.74 -7.47 -11.95
CA THR A 37 -17.20 -8.86 -11.93
C THR A 37 -16.42 -9.71 -12.93
N SER A 38 -16.42 -11.04 -12.74
CA SER A 38 -15.75 -11.99 -13.64
C SER A 38 -16.28 -11.87 -15.08
N SER A 39 -17.59 -11.69 -15.25
CA SER A 39 -18.22 -11.46 -16.56
C SER A 39 -17.78 -10.16 -17.23
N LEU A 40 -17.64 -9.08 -16.45
CA LEU A 40 -17.19 -7.78 -16.95
C LEU A 40 -15.71 -7.82 -17.34
N HIS A 41 -14.88 -8.47 -16.52
CA HIS A 41 -13.46 -8.70 -16.82
C HIS A 41 -13.29 -9.53 -18.09
N ALA A 42 -14.00 -10.66 -18.23
CA ALA A 42 -13.96 -11.49 -19.43
C ALA A 42 -14.34 -10.70 -20.69
N ARG A 43 -15.36 -9.83 -20.61
CA ARG A 43 -15.72 -8.95 -21.73
C ARG A 43 -14.59 -7.97 -22.08
N HIS A 44 -13.94 -7.36 -21.08
CA HIS A 44 -12.81 -6.46 -21.32
C HIS A 44 -11.61 -7.19 -21.92
N VAL A 45 -11.35 -8.45 -21.52
CA VAL A 45 -10.32 -9.30 -22.14
C VAL A 45 -10.60 -9.48 -23.63
N LEU A 46 -11.82 -9.89 -24.01
CA LEU A 46 -12.20 -10.09 -25.42
C LEU A 46 -12.08 -8.82 -26.27
N LEU A 47 -12.46 -7.67 -25.69
CA LEU A 47 -12.32 -6.37 -26.36
C LEU A 47 -10.85 -6.00 -26.58
N VAL A 48 -9.99 -6.23 -25.59
CA VAL A 48 -8.55 -5.97 -25.69
C VAL A 48 -7.86 -6.91 -26.67
N GLU A 49 -8.27 -8.18 -26.73
CA GLU A 49 -7.76 -9.13 -27.74
C GLU A 49 -8.13 -8.71 -29.17
N SER A 50 -9.30 -8.09 -29.34
CA SER A 50 -9.76 -7.57 -30.63
C SER A 50 -9.11 -6.23 -30.99
N ASP A 51 -8.89 -5.37 -30.00
CA ASP A 51 -8.27 -4.04 -30.16
C ASP A 51 -7.29 -3.75 -28.99
N PRO A 52 -5.99 -3.97 -29.20
CA PRO A 52 -4.96 -3.72 -28.19
C PRO A 52 -4.86 -2.26 -27.70
N SER A 53 -5.44 -1.28 -28.42
CA SER A 53 -5.44 0.11 -27.95
C SER A 53 -6.24 0.31 -26.66
N LEU A 54 -7.20 -0.60 -26.40
CA LEU A 54 -8.10 -0.56 -25.25
C LEU A 54 -7.47 -1.04 -23.93
N VAL A 55 -6.23 -1.58 -23.96
CA VAL A 55 -5.49 -2.01 -22.75
C VAL A 55 -5.46 -0.89 -21.71
N SER A 56 -5.16 0.34 -22.13
CA SER A 56 -5.07 1.50 -21.23
C SER A 56 -6.42 1.98 -20.68
N THR A 57 -7.52 1.61 -21.33
CA THR A 57 -8.87 2.03 -20.91
C THR A 57 -9.38 1.11 -19.81
N TYR A 58 -9.28 -0.21 -20.03
CA TYR A 58 -9.78 -1.22 -19.11
C TYR A 58 -8.73 -1.73 -18.11
N GLU A 59 -7.46 -1.38 -18.33
CA GLU A 59 -6.30 -1.81 -17.54
C GLU A 59 -6.22 -3.36 -17.47
N VAL A 60 -6.58 -3.99 -18.57
CA VAL A 60 -6.54 -5.44 -18.82
C VAL A 60 -5.53 -5.69 -19.93
N CYS A 61 -4.54 -6.55 -19.67
CA CYS A 61 -3.49 -6.87 -20.65
C CYS A 61 -3.83 -8.08 -21.54
N GLY A 62 -4.95 -8.74 -21.30
CA GLY A 62 -5.34 -9.99 -21.97
C GLY A 62 -5.69 -11.10 -20.98
N PRO A 63 -5.81 -12.36 -21.45
CA PRO A 63 -6.16 -13.50 -20.62
C PRO A 63 -5.08 -13.81 -19.58
N SER A 64 -5.49 -14.46 -18.49
CA SER A 64 -4.54 -14.86 -17.46
C SER A 64 -3.70 -16.05 -17.88
N CYS A 65 -2.42 -16.07 -17.50
CA CYS A 65 -1.59 -17.28 -17.63
C CYS A 65 -2.08 -18.44 -16.76
N MET A 66 -3.01 -18.18 -15.83
CA MET A 66 -3.65 -19.19 -14.98
C MET A 66 -5.10 -19.49 -15.42
N ALA A 67 -5.55 -19.00 -16.58
CA ALA A 67 -6.93 -19.18 -17.05
C ALA A 67 -7.34 -20.65 -17.22
N GLU A 68 -6.37 -21.55 -17.46
CA GLU A 68 -6.60 -22.99 -17.58
C GLU A 68 -6.71 -23.72 -16.23
N VAL A 69 -6.36 -23.05 -15.12
CA VAL A 69 -6.45 -23.65 -13.79
C VAL A 69 -7.92 -23.72 -13.37
N ARG A 70 -8.39 -24.93 -13.10
CA ARG A 70 -9.77 -25.15 -12.63
C ARG A 70 -10.04 -24.33 -11.37
N SER A 71 -11.16 -23.59 -11.38
CA SER A 71 -11.61 -22.73 -10.29
C SER A 71 -10.75 -21.48 -10.03
N PHE A 72 -9.84 -21.13 -10.94
CA PHE A 72 -9.13 -19.85 -10.89
C PHE A 72 -9.94 -18.77 -11.62
N GLU A 73 -10.23 -17.69 -10.91
CA GLU A 73 -10.90 -16.51 -11.46
C GLU A 73 -10.03 -15.28 -11.17
N ALA A 74 -9.61 -14.56 -12.20
CA ALA A 74 -8.62 -13.48 -12.03
C ALA A 74 -9.13 -12.32 -11.14
N THR A 75 -10.44 -12.12 -11.05
CA THR A 75 -11.09 -11.10 -10.21
C THR A 75 -11.26 -11.54 -8.76
N GLU A 76 -11.22 -12.85 -8.45
CA GLU A 76 -11.55 -13.39 -7.12
C GLU A 76 -10.39 -14.15 -6.47
N SER A 77 -9.56 -14.85 -7.25
CA SER A 77 -8.52 -15.77 -6.77
C SER A 77 -7.18 -15.11 -6.46
N LEU A 78 -7.11 -13.78 -6.51
CA LEU A 78 -5.87 -13.03 -6.34
C LEU A 78 -6.10 -11.88 -5.35
N PRO A 79 -5.91 -12.13 -4.05
CA PRO A 79 -6.18 -11.14 -3.01
C PRO A 79 -5.19 -9.97 -3.07
N PRO A 80 -5.51 -8.84 -2.41
CA PRO A 80 -4.56 -7.76 -2.18
C PRO A 80 -3.28 -8.27 -1.51
N ASP A 81 -2.15 -7.64 -1.81
CA ASP A 81 -0.88 -7.99 -1.20
C ASP A 81 -0.70 -7.15 0.06
N ILE A 82 -1.00 -7.73 1.22
CA ILE A 82 -0.89 -7.05 2.52
C ILE A 82 0.51 -6.44 2.75
N MET A 83 1.55 -7.06 2.21
CA MET A 83 2.91 -6.57 2.38
C MET A 83 3.12 -5.28 1.58
N HIS A 84 2.72 -5.25 0.32
CA HIS A 84 2.90 -4.07 -0.53
C HIS A 84 1.84 -2.99 -0.25
N ASP A 85 0.58 -3.37 -0.11
CA ASP A 85 -0.54 -2.43 0.05
C ASP A 85 -0.55 -1.80 1.45
N LEU A 86 -0.45 -2.63 2.50
CA LEU A 86 -0.55 -2.16 3.89
C LEU A 86 0.83 -1.82 4.46
N HIS A 87 1.78 -2.77 4.46
CA HIS A 87 3.06 -2.57 5.16
C HIS A 87 4.00 -1.59 4.46
N GLU A 88 3.99 -1.54 3.13
CA GLU A 88 4.83 -0.62 2.36
C GLU A 88 4.08 0.61 1.85
N GLY A 89 2.77 0.53 1.69
CA GLY A 89 1.90 1.62 1.30
C GLY A 89 1.38 2.43 2.49
N VAL A 90 0.31 1.94 3.11
CA VAL A 90 -0.49 2.70 4.09
C VAL A 90 0.27 2.99 5.39
N ILE A 91 0.89 1.97 6.00
CA ILE A 91 1.57 2.09 7.29
C ILE A 91 2.63 3.19 7.29
N PRO A 92 3.63 3.20 6.39
CA PRO A 92 4.67 4.22 6.41
C PRO A 92 4.12 5.61 6.08
N PHE A 93 3.05 5.70 5.28
CA PHE A 93 2.37 6.97 5.03
C PHE A 93 1.77 7.55 6.32
N VAL A 94 0.99 6.76 7.05
CA VAL A 94 0.33 7.21 8.29
C VAL A 94 1.37 7.53 9.37
N VAL A 95 2.28 6.60 9.64
CA VAL A 95 3.32 6.76 10.67
C VAL A 95 4.18 7.99 10.41
N LYS A 96 4.56 8.24 9.15
CA LYS A 96 5.31 9.44 8.77
C LYS A 96 4.58 10.71 9.17
N HIS A 97 3.28 10.81 8.89
CA HIS A 97 2.50 12.01 9.20
C HIS A 97 2.36 12.22 10.70
N VAL A 98 2.14 11.16 11.46
CA VAL A 98 2.07 11.22 12.93
C VAL A 98 3.40 11.69 13.51
N ILE A 99 4.52 11.07 13.13
CA ILE A 99 5.86 11.48 13.61
C ILE A 99 6.15 12.92 13.18
N LYS A 100 5.87 13.29 11.93
CA LYS A 100 6.06 14.65 11.42
C LYS A 100 5.31 15.67 12.28
N ARG A 101 4.06 15.37 12.66
CA ARG A 101 3.26 16.26 13.50
C ARG A 101 3.85 16.41 14.90
N LEU A 102 4.13 15.30 15.59
CA LEU A 102 4.71 15.31 16.93
C LEU A 102 6.07 16.02 16.99
N VAL A 103 6.88 15.88 15.94
CA VAL A 103 8.15 16.59 15.82
C VAL A 103 7.95 18.08 15.57
N SER A 104 6.96 18.46 14.76
CA SER A 104 6.68 19.87 14.46
C SER A 104 6.09 20.61 15.66
N GLU A 105 5.36 19.92 16.53
CA GLU A 105 4.81 20.46 17.78
C GLU A 105 5.83 20.49 18.93
N GLY A 106 7.00 19.87 18.75
CA GLY A 106 8.01 19.77 19.81
C GLY A 106 7.73 18.70 20.87
N THR A 107 6.65 17.93 20.73
CA THR A 107 6.30 16.80 21.60
C THR A 107 7.32 15.67 21.54
N LEU A 108 7.91 15.46 20.36
CA LEU A 108 8.90 14.41 20.12
C LEU A 108 10.09 15.00 19.36
N THR A 109 11.31 14.49 19.59
CA THR A 109 12.44 14.77 18.70
C THR A 109 12.81 13.52 17.91
N LEU A 110 13.25 13.70 16.65
CA LEU A 110 13.74 12.57 15.85
C LEU A 110 14.95 11.89 16.49
N LYS A 111 15.78 12.66 17.22
CA LYS A 111 16.90 12.12 17.98
C LYS A 111 16.40 11.17 19.07
N LEU A 112 15.47 11.61 19.91
CA LEU A 112 14.87 10.79 20.97
C LEU A 112 14.22 9.52 20.42
N LEU A 113 13.45 9.63 19.33
CA LEU A 113 12.82 8.47 18.72
C LEU A 113 13.85 7.45 18.20
N ASN A 114 14.91 7.89 17.54
CA ASN A 114 15.98 7.01 17.07
C ASN A 114 16.76 6.36 18.22
N GLU A 115 17.06 7.11 19.28
CA GLU A 115 17.69 6.57 20.50
C GLU A 115 16.82 5.49 21.15
N ARG A 116 15.50 5.70 21.22
CA ARG A 116 14.56 4.71 21.75
C ARG A 116 14.44 3.48 20.86
N LEU A 117 14.42 3.65 19.53
CA LEU A 117 14.42 2.53 18.59
C LEU A 117 15.69 1.67 18.70
N GLU A 118 16.84 2.30 18.93
CA GLU A 118 18.11 1.60 19.12
C GLU A 118 18.14 0.82 20.44
N ALA A 119 17.67 1.45 21.52
CA ALA A 119 17.61 0.85 22.86
C ALA A 119 16.48 -0.18 23.02
N PHE A 120 15.49 -0.21 22.12
CA PHE A 120 14.37 -1.13 22.23
C PHE A 120 14.83 -2.58 22.04
N GLU A 121 14.54 -3.41 23.04
CA GLU A 121 14.86 -4.84 23.02
C GLU A 121 13.84 -5.60 22.18
N PHE A 122 14.15 -5.78 20.90
CA PHE A 122 13.40 -6.68 20.04
C PHE A 122 13.72 -8.14 20.41
N HIS A 123 12.68 -8.96 20.60
CA HIS A 123 12.82 -10.38 20.88
C HIS A 123 13.56 -11.09 19.72
N ASP A 124 14.13 -12.28 19.94
CA ASP A 124 15.06 -12.91 18.98
C ASP A 124 14.52 -13.06 17.54
N ASN A 125 13.22 -13.34 17.38
CA ASN A 125 12.57 -13.44 16.07
C ASN A 125 12.46 -12.09 15.34
N ASP A 126 12.50 -11.00 16.10
CA ASP A 126 12.19 -9.63 15.67
C ASP A 126 13.46 -8.83 15.38
N LYS A 127 14.63 -9.28 15.87
CA LYS A 127 15.92 -8.60 15.72
C LYS A 127 16.27 -8.28 14.26
N LYS A 128 15.88 -9.16 13.33
CA LYS A 128 16.12 -8.98 11.89
C LYS A 128 15.23 -7.91 11.24
N SER A 129 14.13 -7.55 11.89
CA SER A 129 13.15 -6.57 11.41
C SER A 129 13.21 -5.26 12.20
N ARG A 130 14.35 -4.98 12.83
CA ARG A 130 14.58 -3.73 13.55
C ARG A 130 14.46 -2.55 12.58
N PRO A 131 13.59 -1.56 12.83
CA PRO A 131 13.47 -0.41 11.94
C PRO A 131 14.79 0.34 11.78
N PRO A 132 15.17 0.74 10.56
CA PRO A 132 16.36 1.56 10.35
C PRO A 132 16.17 2.95 10.96
N PRO A 133 17.26 3.67 11.29
CA PRO A 133 17.18 5.03 11.79
C PRO A 133 16.37 5.96 10.87
N LEU A 134 15.44 6.70 11.47
CA LEU A 134 14.57 7.63 10.77
C LEU A 134 15.33 8.90 10.44
N SER A 135 15.39 9.21 9.15
CA SER A 135 16.08 10.40 8.65
C SER A 135 15.13 11.60 8.58
N ARG A 136 15.68 12.81 8.79
CA ARG A 136 14.91 14.06 8.63
C ARG A 136 14.31 14.19 7.22
N PRO A 137 15.00 13.85 6.11
CA PRO A 137 14.39 13.85 4.78
C PRO A 137 13.21 12.89 4.63
N SER A 138 13.24 11.72 5.27
CA SER A 138 12.13 10.75 5.25
C SER A 138 10.90 11.24 6.00
N ILE A 139 11.08 11.92 7.14
CA ILE A 139 9.95 12.36 7.98
C ILE A 139 9.44 13.74 7.56
N MET A 140 10.34 14.72 7.44
CA MET A 140 9.98 16.11 7.17
C MET A 140 9.84 16.42 5.68
N GLY A 141 10.57 15.70 4.83
CA GLY A 141 10.60 15.90 3.39
C GLY A 141 9.64 14.99 2.62
N ASN A 142 9.90 14.85 1.32
CA ASN A 142 9.05 14.08 0.39
C ASN A 142 9.47 12.61 0.26
N PHE A 143 10.57 12.19 0.91
CA PHE A 143 11.03 10.80 0.84
C PHE A 143 10.18 9.88 1.71
N GLY A 144 10.01 8.62 1.31
CA GLY A 144 9.36 7.60 2.14
C GLY A 144 10.19 7.18 3.35
N ILE A 145 9.54 6.52 4.31
CA ILE A 145 10.24 5.79 5.38
C ILE A 145 10.99 4.61 4.72
N LYS A 146 12.29 4.52 5.00
CA LYS A 146 13.15 3.44 4.49
C LYS A 146 12.91 2.14 5.26
N GLY A 147 13.32 1.03 4.65
CA GLY A 147 13.22 -0.31 5.23
C GLY A 147 12.28 -1.21 4.43
N SER A 148 12.37 -2.50 4.72
CA SER A 148 11.47 -3.56 4.30
C SER A 148 10.07 -3.38 4.89
N ALA A 149 9.10 -4.09 4.31
CA ALA A 149 7.75 -4.20 4.86
C ALA A 149 7.74 -4.58 6.34
N ALA A 150 8.55 -5.55 6.75
CA ALA A 150 8.63 -5.99 8.14
C ALA A 150 9.14 -4.88 9.05
N GLU A 151 10.23 -4.20 8.69
CA GLU A 151 10.77 -3.08 9.47
C GLU A 151 9.76 -1.93 9.63
N LYS A 152 8.99 -1.60 8.58
CA LYS A 152 7.93 -0.57 8.64
C LYS A 152 6.77 -1.00 9.55
N LEU A 153 6.34 -2.26 9.45
CA LEU A 153 5.31 -2.81 10.33
C LEU A 153 5.74 -2.77 11.80
N TYR A 154 7.02 -3.05 12.08
CA TYR A 154 7.56 -3.05 13.43
C TYR A 154 7.63 -1.65 14.01
N LEU A 155 8.04 -0.67 13.20
CA LEU A 155 7.97 0.73 13.60
C LEU A 155 6.56 1.10 14.03
N PHE A 156 5.54 0.76 13.23
CA PHE A 156 4.13 1.01 13.55
C PHE A 156 3.68 0.29 14.83
N ARG A 157 3.94 -1.01 14.93
CA ARG A 157 3.51 -1.87 16.04
C ARG A 157 4.04 -1.39 17.39
N PHE A 158 5.30 -0.98 17.43
CA PHE A 158 5.96 -0.53 18.66
C PHE A 158 5.91 0.99 18.85
N PHE A 159 5.33 1.74 17.90
CA PHE A 159 5.34 3.20 17.93
C PHE A 159 4.76 3.77 19.23
N SER A 160 3.58 3.29 19.64
CA SER A 160 2.92 3.75 20.86
C SER A 160 3.73 3.48 22.13
N LEU A 161 4.48 2.37 22.16
CA LEU A 161 5.37 2.04 23.27
C LEU A 161 6.62 2.91 23.29
N LEU A 162 7.08 3.36 22.12
CA LEU A 162 8.25 4.23 21.99
C LEU A 162 7.96 5.69 22.29
N VAL A 163 6.71 6.17 22.18
CA VAL A 163 6.39 7.60 22.34
C VAL A 163 5.29 7.89 23.35
N GLY A 164 4.65 6.87 23.91
CA GLY A 164 3.45 7.04 24.74
C GLY A 164 3.63 7.89 25.98
N ASP A 165 4.83 7.96 26.55
CA ASP A 165 5.17 8.78 27.71
C ASP A 165 5.38 10.28 27.38
N VAL A 166 5.68 10.62 26.12
CA VAL A 166 5.89 12.01 25.70
C VAL A 166 4.65 12.64 25.07
N VAL A 167 3.64 11.84 24.70
CA VAL A 167 2.38 12.34 24.16
C VAL A 167 1.47 12.81 25.29
N PRO A 168 0.98 14.06 25.28
CA PRO A 168 0.07 14.57 26.30
C PRO A 168 -1.21 13.73 26.41
N LYS A 169 -1.74 13.62 27.64
CA LYS A 169 -3.01 12.94 27.92
C LYS A 169 -4.22 13.75 27.51
#